data_AF-A0A3A5VJJ1-F1
#
_entry.id   AF-A0A3A5VJJ1-F1
#
_cell.length_a   1.000
_cell.length_b   1.000
_cell.length_c   1.000
_cell.angle_alpha   90.00
_cell.angle_beta   90.00
_cell.angle_gamma   90.00
#
_symmetry.space_group_name_H-M   'P 1'
#
loop_
_entity.id
_entity.type
_entity.pdbx_description
1 polymer ?
#
loop_
_entity_poly.entity_id
_entity_poly.type
_entity_poly.pdbx_seq_one_letter_code
_entity_poly.pdbx_strand_id
1 'polypeptide(L)'
;MIEVGRRFVAYILLLLFLVSTATAESTSSSWEQENSFVWEYDFEFGYISTAPLYHDEKIFVRTSGISEPAVTALGVDGEFHWKHSNPTTMSNDMSPLVYVQAGQGSCGSWPEMILVGWTDGTIDAILPNNGTVHWSTQTEVAGWGITGAFSVEEDSVVVPTRNGVGQYCLADGHQQWWVETDLGWRNGVTVSSQGYYVGSEIGNLWKVSPQGTAMLLSSFEGKIRHAPIQTDAGLLVHVQYASSSTVTLVHPEDGSILQEFPSGPSPGIPSLQDGKITTGDSSSLNMFSCNNTCQLTDTFSHHTNGEIGVSPQGWIVVPTNIPDSNWSVVSYDENQTASYSQIDVGIYGYGTSSPLWFSLDGINYTVFGNDQSLLRVFREVGTQNSQPPLQPAAGGDLVENEDEFDWSEQGLLFVMYVFLSMSAIFFLNRNKDLFLKSSSALMLMIALLILPELSSEWSKAFDEQFPQNSFDEDWNDEWPDAWLDTQIVTFEIEGQTFTVGGLTGHEDVLSLTQAAANELEFEFTAEESELGWYVSSIDDRQGQGWNYFVDGKKEVVSADKSPTESDTRVRWVLL
;
A
#
# COMPACT_ATOMS: atom_id res chain seq x y z
N MET A 1 -5.76 -64.45 14.02
CA MET A 1 -4.80 -63.60 13.29
C MET A 1 -5.38 -62.98 12.01
N ILE A 2 -6.25 -63.67 11.27
CA ILE A 2 -6.83 -63.15 10.00
C ILE A 2 -7.94 -62.08 10.21
N GLU A 3 -8.68 -62.13 11.31
CA GLU A 3 -9.74 -61.14 11.62
C GLU A 3 -9.23 -59.74 12.03
N VAL A 4 -8.04 -59.67 12.63
CA VAL A 4 -7.44 -58.39 13.04
C VAL A 4 -7.00 -57.58 11.83
N GLY A 5 -6.52 -58.25 10.77
CA GLY A 5 -6.12 -57.60 9.51
C GLY A 5 -7.29 -56.96 8.76
N ARG A 6 -8.48 -57.59 8.72
CA ARG A 6 -9.66 -57.01 8.04
C ARG A 6 -10.23 -55.79 8.75
N ARG A 7 -10.25 -55.79 10.09
CA ARG A 7 -10.69 -54.61 10.87
C ARG A 7 -9.69 -53.46 10.74
N PHE A 8 -8.41 -53.76 10.69
CA PHE A 8 -7.34 -52.77 10.53
C PHE A 8 -7.35 -52.11 9.14
N VAL A 9 -7.51 -52.90 8.07
CA VAL A 9 -7.69 -52.36 6.70
C VAL A 9 -8.96 -51.52 6.60
N ALA A 10 -10.05 -51.91 7.27
CA ALA A 10 -11.27 -51.12 7.32
C ALA A 10 -11.07 -49.78 8.06
N TYR A 11 -10.31 -49.74 9.15
CA TYR A 11 -9.98 -48.49 9.85
C TYR A 11 -9.07 -47.57 9.02
N ILE A 12 -8.10 -48.12 8.28
CA ILE A 12 -7.25 -47.35 7.37
C ILE A 12 -8.08 -46.78 6.22
N LEU A 13 -8.96 -47.57 5.60
CA LEU A 13 -9.86 -47.08 4.56
C LEU A 13 -10.82 -46.02 5.11
N LEU A 14 -11.34 -46.19 6.33
CA LEU A 14 -12.20 -45.19 6.98
C LEU A 14 -11.43 -43.89 7.26
N LEU A 15 -10.18 -43.97 7.71
CA LEU A 15 -9.31 -42.80 7.91
C LEU A 15 -8.98 -42.11 6.58
N LEU A 16 -8.70 -42.85 5.50
CA LEU A 16 -8.48 -42.29 4.16
C LEU A 16 -9.74 -41.62 3.58
N PHE A 17 -10.93 -42.16 3.88
CA PHE A 17 -12.21 -41.55 3.52
C PHE A 17 -12.55 -40.31 4.37
N LEU A 18 -12.08 -40.24 5.62
CA LEU A 18 -12.29 -39.07 6.49
C LEU A 18 -11.30 -37.93 6.19
N VAL A 19 -10.11 -38.23 5.64
CA VAL A 19 -9.14 -37.22 5.21
C VAL A 19 -9.60 -36.49 3.93
N SER A 20 -10.34 -37.16 3.05
CA SER A 20 -10.96 -36.51 1.87
C SER A 20 -12.13 -35.58 2.22
N THR A 21 -12.57 -35.55 3.49
CA THR A 21 -13.55 -34.60 4.02
C THR A 21 -12.93 -33.50 4.88
N ALA A 22 -11.60 -33.51 5.07
CA ALA A 22 -10.90 -32.40 5.70
C ALA A 22 -10.67 -31.32 4.64
N THR A 23 -11.69 -30.53 4.35
CA THR A 23 -11.49 -29.22 3.74
C THR A 23 -10.73 -28.39 4.75
N ALA A 24 -9.54 -27.89 4.40
CA ALA A 24 -9.01 -26.73 5.09
C ALA A 24 -10.04 -25.62 4.90
N GLU A 25 -10.81 -25.30 5.95
CA GLU A 25 -11.56 -24.04 5.97
C GLU A 25 -10.50 -22.94 5.97
N SER A 26 -10.18 -22.40 4.79
CA SER A 26 -9.61 -21.06 4.75
C SER A 26 -10.65 -20.17 5.41
N THR A 27 -10.27 -19.48 6.48
CA THR A 27 -11.07 -18.41 7.08
C THR A 27 -11.09 -17.23 6.11
N SER A 28 -11.73 -17.43 4.96
CA SER A 28 -11.97 -16.38 3.99
C SER A 28 -13.07 -15.49 4.54
N SER A 29 -12.87 -14.17 4.43
CA SER A 29 -13.91 -13.22 4.79
C SER A 29 -15.14 -13.42 3.90
N SER A 30 -16.33 -13.02 4.37
CA SER A 30 -17.52 -13.03 3.50
C SER A 30 -17.29 -12.21 2.23
N TRP A 31 -16.48 -11.15 2.35
CA TRP A 31 -16.06 -10.33 1.23
C TRP A 31 -15.28 -11.13 0.17
N GLU A 32 -14.29 -11.95 0.55
CA GLU A 32 -13.50 -12.76 -0.38
C GLU A 32 -14.33 -13.82 -1.11
N GLN A 33 -15.37 -14.36 -0.45
CA GLN A 33 -16.26 -15.34 -1.08
C GLN A 33 -17.18 -14.70 -2.12
N GLU A 34 -17.51 -13.42 -1.92
CA GLU A 34 -18.42 -12.64 -2.75
C GLU A 34 -17.70 -11.82 -3.82
N ASN A 35 -16.36 -11.80 -3.86
CA ASN A 35 -15.60 -10.99 -4.81
C ASN A 35 -14.55 -11.82 -5.54
N SER A 36 -14.43 -11.64 -6.86
CA SER A 36 -13.39 -12.26 -7.69
C SER A 36 -12.44 -11.21 -8.23
N PHE A 37 -11.15 -11.50 -8.20
CA PHE A 37 -10.11 -10.70 -8.84
C PHE A 37 -10.38 -10.56 -10.35
N VAL A 38 -10.11 -9.37 -10.89
CA VAL A 38 -10.27 -9.07 -12.32
C VAL A 38 -8.90 -8.80 -12.95
N TRP A 39 -8.17 -7.80 -12.44
CA TRP A 39 -6.84 -7.42 -12.92
C TRP A 39 -6.09 -6.60 -11.88
N GLU A 40 -4.79 -6.45 -12.12
CA GLU A 40 -3.86 -5.63 -11.36
C GLU A 40 -3.17 -4.65 -12.32
N TYR A 41 -2.87 -3.45 -11.83
CA TYR A 41 -2.02 -2.49 -12.51
C TYR A 41 -0.89 -2.09 -11.56
N ASP A 42 0.34 -2.31 -12.00
CA ASP A 42 1.55 -1.90 -11.30
C ASP A 42 2.03 -0.56 -11.85
N PHE A 43 2.10 0.45 -10.98
CA PHE A 43 2.63 1.76 -11.33
C PHE A 43 4.17 1.83 -11.27
N GLU A 44 4.82 0.72 -10.91
CA GLU A 44 6.26 0.51 -10.69
C GLU A 44 6.80 1.28 -9.48
N PHE A 45 6.45 2.56 -9.38
CA PHE A 45 6.93 3.46 -8.35
C PHE A 45 5.86 4.43 -7.85
N GLY A 46 5.98 4.76 -6.57
CA GLY A 46 5.15 5.74 -5.88
C GLY A 46 4.22 5.15 -4.83
N TYR A 47 3.25 5.94 -4.39
CA TYR A 47 2.28 5.57 -3.36
C TYR A 47 0.85 5.90 -3.78
N ILE A 48 -0.08 4.97 -3.56
CA ILE A 48 -1.53 5.22 -3.65
C ILE A 48 -2.05 5.48 -2.23
N SER A 49 -1.99 6.74 -1.82
CA SER A 49 -2.30 7.17 -0.44
C SER A 49 -3.72 7.71 -0.24
N THR A 50 -4.48 7.87 -1.33
CA THR A 50 -5.87 8.37 -1.32
C THR A 50 -6.74 7.53 -2.22
N ALA A 51 -8.03 7.42 -1.89
CA ALA A 51 -9.01 6.66 -2.66
C ALA A 51 -8.95 6.95 -4.17
N PRO A 52 -8.96 5.91 -5.03
CA PRO A 52 -9.20 6.09 -6.45
C PRO A 52 -10.59 6.69 -6.71
N LEU A 53 -10.78 7.25 -7.90
CA LEU A 53 -12.04 7.83 -8.32
C LEU A 53 -12.59 7.14 -9.57
N TYR A 54 -13.90 6.93 -9.66
CA TYR A 54 -14.55 6.39 -10.86
C TYR A 54 -15.45 7.42 -11.53
N HIS A 55 -15.30 7.61 -12.84
CA HIS A 55 -16.25 8.36 -13.67
C HIS A 55 -16.11 7.97 -15.14
N ASP A 56 -17.23 7.88 -15.87
CA ASP A 56 -17.28 7.63 -17.31
C ASP A 56 -16.38 6.46 -17.77
N GLU A 57 -16.59 5.29 -17.14
CA GLU A 57 -15.86 4.03 -17.41
C GLU A 57 -14.34 4.11 -17.20
N LYS A 58 -13.87 5.10 -16.44
CA LYS A 58 -12.46 5.28 -16.08
C LYS A 58 -12.26 5.28 -14.58
N ILE A 59 -11.18 4.64 -14.16
CA ILE A 59 -10.63 4.67 -12.81
C ILE A 59 -9.46 5.64 -12.82
N PHE A 60 -9.57 6.71 -12.05
CA PHE A 60 -8.53 7.71 -11.86
C PHE A 60 -7.76 7.39 -10.59
N VAL A 61 -6.47 7.16 -10.73
CA VAL A 61 -5.57 6.82 -9.63
C VAL A 61 -4.56 7.92 -9.49
N ARG A 62 -4.34 8.34 -8.25
CA ARG A 62 -3.31 9.31 -7.91
C ARG A 62 -2.10 8.60 -7.30
N THR A 63 -0.93 8.84 -7.86
CA THR A 63 0.34 8.35 -7.31
C THR A 63 1.18 9.51 -6.76
N SER A 64 1.85 9.28 -5.63
CA SER A 64 2.77 10.20 -4.94
C SER A 64 4.18 9.64 -4.84
N GLY A 65 5.11 10.43 -4.31
CA GLY A 65 6.44 9.99 -3.93
C GLY A 65 7.54 10.62 -4.76
N ILE A 66 8.71 9.99 -4.74
CA ILE A 66 9.94 10.49 -5.38
C ILE A 66 9.92 10.18 -6.90
N SER A 67 9.06 9.27 -7.33
CA SER A 67 8.82 8.90 -8.71
C SER A 67 7.60 9.66 -9.26
N GLU A 68 7.83 10.55 -10.22
CA GLU A 68 6.84 11.34 -10.98
C GLU A 68 5.38 11.27 -10.48
N PRO A 69 4.98 12.05 -9.46
CA PRO A 69 3.60 12.06 -8.99
C PRO A 69 2.63 12.43 -10.10
N ALA A 70 1.56 11.66 -10.22
CA ALA A 70 0.67 11.75 -11.36
C ALA A 70 -0.77 11.40 -11.03
N VAL A 71 -1.65 11.82 -11.94
CA VAL A 71 -2.99 11.26 -12.07
C VAL A 71 -3.04 10.42 -13.33
N THR A 72 -3.41 9.16 -13.19
CA THR A 72 -3.51 8.21 -14.29
C THR A 72 -4.95 7.75 -14.45
N ALA A 73 -5.45 7.73 -15.68
CA ALA A 73 -6.74 7.18 -16.03
C ALA A 73 -6.60 5.80 -16.66
N LEU A 74 -7.25 4.82 -16.04
CA LEU A 74 -7.33 3.43 -16.49
C LEU A 74 -8.77 3.08 -16.86
N GLY A 75 -8.96 2.23 -17.88
CA GLY A 75 -10.25 1.65 -18.20
C GLY A 75 -10.68 0.64 -17.14
N VAL A 76 -11.98 0.28 -17.12
CA VAL A 76 -12.47 -0.80 -16.25
C VAL A 76 -11.85 -2.16 -16.60
N ASP A 77 -11.26 -2.30 -17.79
CA ASP A 77 -10.50 -3.47 -18.26
C ASP A 77 -8.99 -3.38 -17.96
N GLY A 78 -8.53 -2.28 -17.36
CA GLY A 78 -7.13 -2.02 -17.06
C GLY A 78 -6.36 -1.34 -18.19
N GLU A 79 -7.00 -0.96 -19.30
CA GLU A 79 -6.33 -0.24 -20.39
C GLU A 79 -5.86 1.15 -19.93
N PHE A 80 -4.62 1.51 -20.22
CA PHE A 80 -4.11 2.85 -19.98
C PHE A 80 -4.73 3.86 -20.96
N HIS A 81 -5.31 4.96 -20.44
CA HIS A 81 -5.83 6.05 -21.28
C HIS A 81 -4.90 7.26 -21.33
N TRP A 82 -4.56 7.82 -20.17
CA TRP A 82 -3.71 9.01 -20.08
C TRP A 82 -3.07 9.15 -18.69
N LYS A 83 -1.96 9.91 -18.64
CA LYS A 83 -1.22 10.29 -17.42
C LYS A 83 -0.99 11.81 -17.43
N HIS A 84 -1.28 12.48 -16.32
CA HIS A 84 -0.88 13.86 -16.07
C HIS A 84 0.06 13.91 -14.87
N SER A 85 1.35 14.16 -15.12
CA SER A 85 2.39 14.20 -14.09
C SER A 85 2.67 15.62 -13.63
N ASN A 86 3.02 15.77 -12.35
CA ASN A 86 3.61 16.97 -11.79
C ASN A 86 4.92 16.63 -11.04
N PRO A 87 6.09 16.71 -11.70
CA PRO A 87 7.37 16.30 -11.11
C PRO A 87 7.90 17.26 -10.04
N THR A 88 7.33 18.47 -9.88
CA THR A 88 7.72 19.38 -8.79
C THR A 88 7.08 19.02 -7.45
N THR A 89 6.15 18.07 -7.45
CA THR A 89 5.59 17.43 -6.26
C THR A 89 6.49 16.27 -5.87
N MET A 90 7.03 16.24 -4.64
CA MET A 90 7.92 15.17 -4.16
C MET A 90 7.48 14.61 -2.80
N SER A 91 6.23 14.87 -2.39
CA SER A 91 5.66 14.37 -1.13
C SER A 91 4.95 13.03 -1.30
N ASN A 92 4.89 12.28 -0.21
CA ASN A 92 4.06 11.08 -0.08
C ASN A 92 2.61 11.41 0.32
N ASP A 93 2.39 12.55 1.00
CA ASP A 93 1.05 12.97 1.39
C ASP A 93 0.40 13.78 0.26
N MET A 94 -0.83 13.44 -0.07
CA MET A 94 -1.56 14.08 -1.15
C MET A 94 -2.98 14.46 -0.75
N SER A 95 -3.52 15.46 -1.44
CA SER A 95 -4.96 15.70 -1.41
C SER A 95 -5.69 14.62 -2.21
N PRO A 96 -6.86 14.14 -1.74
CA PRO A 96 -7.72 13.27 -2.52
C PRO A 96 -8.17 13.93 -3.84
N LEU A 97 -8.40 13.12 -4.87
CA LEU A 97 -8.99 13.59 -6.12
C LEU A 97 -10.44 14.02 -5.90
N VAL A 98 -10.85 15.13 -6.52
CA VAL A 98 -12.23 15.61 -6.46
C VAL A 98 -12.81 15.74 -7.85
N TYR A 99 -13.82 14.93 -8.15
CA TYR A 99 -14.55 15.03 -9.41
C TYR A 99 -15.63 16.11 -9.33
N VAL A 100 -15.75 16.89 -10.40
CA VAL A 100 -16.70 17.98 -10.55
C VAL A 100 -17.50 17.80 -11.84
N GLN A 101 -18.82 17.74 -11.70
CA GLN A 101 -19.75 17.73 -12.83
C GLN A 101 -19.72 19.06 -13.59
N ALA A 102 -19.91 19.01 -14.91
CA ALA A 102 -20.06 20.22 -15.72
C ALA A 102 -21.22 21.08 -15.22
N GLY A 103 -21.04 22.40 -15.26
CA GLY A 103 -22.03 23.31 -14.70
C GLY A 103 -21.86 24.76 -15.16
N GLN A 104 -22.75 25.58 -14.64
CA GLN A 104 -22.75 27.02 -14.85
C GLN A 104 -23.23 27.72 -13.59
N GLY A 105 -22.57 28.83 -13.26
CA GLY A 105 -22.89 29.69 -12.13
C GLY A 105 -22.44 31.13 -12.35
N SER A 106 -22.25 31.86 -11.25
CA SER A 106 -21.77 33.24 -11.24
C SER A 106 -20.30 33.34 -11.65
N CYS A 107 -19.50 32.33 -11.32
CA CYS A 107 -18.11 32.18 -11.76
C CYS A 107 -17.95 31.92 -13.26
N GLY A 108 -19.02 31.58 -13.99
CA GLY A 108 -18.98 31.22 -15.40
C GLY A 108 -19.45 29.79 -15.65
N SER A 109 -19.02 29.20 -16.77
CA SER A 109 -19.31 27.81 -17.13
C SER A 109 -18.04 26.99 -17.07
N TRP A 110 -18.13 25.76 -16.56
CA TRP A 110 -17.03 24.82 -16.47
C TRP A 110 -17.42 23.47 -17.07
N PRO A 111 -16.46 22.74 -17.68
CA PRO A 111 -16.67 21.37 -18.12
C PRO A 111 -16.63 20.39 -16.93
N GLU A 112 -16.86 19.11 -17.19
CA GLU A 112 -16.48 18.06 -16.25
C GLU A 112 -14.97 18.11 -16.03
N MET A 113 -14.54 17.95 -14.78
CA MET A 113 -13.12 18.04 -14.42
C MET A 113 -12.80 17.26 -13.15
N ILE A 114 -11.54 16.86 -13.04
CA ILE A 114 -10.94 16.34 -11.82
C ILE A 114 -10.04 17.44 -11.26
N LEU A 115 -10.31 17.83 -10.02
CA LEU A 115 -9.47 18.78 -9.29
C LEU A 115 -8.37 18.03 -8.55
N VAL A 116 -7.15 18.55 -8.67
CA VAL A 116 -5.95 17.95 -8.08
C VAL A 116 -5.16 19.02 -7.35
N GLY A 117 -4.90 18.79 -6.07
CA GLY A 117 -4.02 19.66 -5.26
C GLY A 117 -2.64 19.07 -5.10
N TRP A 118 -1.61 19.78 -5.58
CA TRP A 118 -0.23 19.34 -5.58
C TRP A 118 0.55 19.86 -4.37
N THR A 119 1.58 19.13 -3.95
CA THR A 119 2.39 19.53 -2.78
C THR A 119 3.36 20.66 -3.09
N ASP A 120 3.44 21.11 -4.33
CA ASP A 120 4.09 22.35 -4.75
C ASP A 120 3.13 23.57 -4.73
N GLY A 121 1.90 23.40 -4.21
CA GLY A 121 0.91 24.47 -4.10
C GLY A 121 0.06 24.67 -5.35
N THR A 122 0.27 23.88 -6.40
CA THR A 122 -0.53 23.99 -7.63
C THR A 122 -1.90 23.32 -7.45
N ILE A 123 -2.96 23.96 -7.94
CA ILE A 123 -4.28 23.37 -8.13
C ILE A 123 -4.50 23.22 -9.63
N ASP A 124 -4.67 21.99 -10.10
CA ASP A 124 -5.04 21.71 -11.48
C ASP A 124 -6.49 21.27 -11.58
N ALA A 125 -7.20 21.80 -12.57
CA ALA A 125 -8.43 21.23 -13.09
C ALA A 125 -8.14 20.47 -14.38
N ILE A 126 -8.26 19.15 -14.35
CA ILE A 126 -7.91 18.26 -15.44
C ILE A 126 -9.18 17.75 -16.13
N LEU A 127 -9.20 17.74 -17.46
CA LEU A 127 -10.30 17.17 -18.22
C LEU A 127 -10.25 15.62 -18.15
N PRO A 128 -11.31 14.94 -17.67
CA PRO A 128 -11.29 13.51 -17.39
C PRO A 128 -11.08 12.65 -18.65
N ASN A 129 -11.43 13.20 -19.83
CA ASN A 129 -11.40 12.48 -21.10
C ASN A 129 -10.00 12.29 -21.67
N ASN A 130 -9.06 13.19 -21.37
CA ASN A 130 -7.76 13.22 -22.05
C ASN A 130 -6.58 13.65 -21.17
N GLY A 131 -6.80 13.97 -19.90
CA GLY A 131 -5.73 14.37 -18.99
C GLY A 131 -5.18 15.78 -19.21
N THR A 132 -5.79 16.58 -20.10
CA THR A 132 -5.33 17.95 -20.35
C THR A 132 -5.83 18.91 -19.27
N VAL A 133 -4.98 19.87 -18.90
CA VAL A 133 -5.31 20.90 -17.91
C VAL A 133 -6.25 21.94 -18.52
N HIS A 134 -7.42 22.13 -17.92
CA HIS A 134 -8.39 23.18 -18.25
C HIS A 134 -7.96 24.54 -17.66
N TRP A 135 -7.60 24.55 -16.38
CA TRP A 135 -6.94 25.68 -15.72
C TRP A 135 -6.00 25.18 -14.61
N SER A 136 -5.04 26.02 -14.25
CA SER A 136 -4.08 25.78 -13.17
C SER A 136 -3.88 27.06 -12.36
N THR A 137 -3.79 26.95 -11.04
CA THR A 137 -3.58 28.08 -10.13
C THR A 137 -2.54 27.74 -9.07
N GLN A 138 -1.59 28.65 -8.88
CA GLN A 138 -0.54 28.52 -7.86
C GLN A 138 -0.99 29.16 -6.53
N THR A 139 -0.88 28.41 -5.43
CA THR A 139 -1.05 28.93 -4.06
C THR A 139 0.28 29.12 -3.36
N GLU A 140 0.26 29.67 -2.15
CA GLU A 140 1.45 29.75 -1.30
C GLU A 140 1.95 28.35 -0.89
N VAL A 141 3.27 28.22 -0.73
CA VAL A 141 3.96 27.00 -0.29
C VAL A 141 4.87 27.33 0.89
N ALA A 142 4.76 26.57 1.97
CA ALA A 142 5.64 26.68 3.14
C ALA A 142 6.07 25.29 3.62
N GLY A 143 7.10 24.75 2.96
CA GLY A 143 7.58 23.37 3.12
C GLY A 143 6.71 22.35 2.38
N TRP A 144 5.39 22.45 2.54
CA TRP A 144 4.38 21.68 1.80
C TRP A 144 3.38 22.62 1.14
N GLY A 145 2.78 22.16 0.05
CA GLY A 145 1.64 22.79 -0.62
C GLY A 145 0.33 22.18 -0.15
N ILE A 146 -0.44 21.62 -1.08
CA ILE A 146 -1.81 21.17 -0.87
C ILE A 146 -1.84 19.68 -0.55
N THR A 147 -2.28 19.34 0.67
CA THR A 147 -2.32 17.96 1.18
C THR A 147 -3.67 17.55 1.76
N GLY A 148 -4.62 18.49 1.89
CA GLY A 148 -5.96 18.24 2.43
C GLY A 148 -7.04 18.18 1.35
N ALA A 149 -8.15 17.53 1.67
CA ALA A 149 -9.30 17.42 0.77
C ALA A 149 -9.98 18.76 0.48
N PHE A 150 -10.40 18.95 -0.78
CA PHE A 150 -11.18 20.10 -1.21
C PHE A 150 -12.65 19.92 -0.84
N SER A 151 -13.38 21.03 -0.81
CA SER A 151 -14.84 21.00 -0.83
C SER A 151 -15.38 21.81 -1.99
N VAL A 152 -16.28 21.23 -2.76
CA VAL A 152 -16.96 21.91 -3.87
C VAL A 152 -18.24 22.55 -3.34
N GLU A 153 -18.46 23.81 -3.68
CA GLU A 153 -19.64 24.58 -3.29
C GLU A 153 -20.16 25.34 -4.51
N GLU A 154 -21.32 24.91 -5.03
CA GLU A 154 -21.98 25.50 -6.19
C GLU A 154 -21.06 25.65 -7.42
N ASP A 155 -20.54 26.85 -7.67
CA ASP A 155 -19.70 27.23 -8.81
C ASP A 155 -18.22 27.47 -8.45
N SER A 156 -17.86 27.12 -7.22
CA SER A 156 -16.55 27.37 -6.62
C SER A 156 -16.01 26.13 -5.91
N VAL A 157 -14.70 26.13 -5.65
CA VAL A 157 -14.03 25.15 -4.81
C VAL A 157 -13.34 25.86 -3.65
N VAL A 158 -13.52 25.34 -2.45
CA VAL A 158 -12.82 25.76 -1.23
C VAL A 158 -11.62 24.85 -1.03
N VAL A 159 -10.44 25.46 -0.97
CA VAL A 159 -9.16 24.75 -0.94
C VAL A 159 -8.42 25.10 0.34
N PRO A 160 -8.11 24.10 1.20
CA PRO A 160 -7.18 24.28 2.29
C PRO A 160 -5.76 24.33 1.72
N THR A 161 -5.12 25.49 1.89
CA THR A 161 -3.71 25.73 1.53
C THR A 161 -2.84 25.55 2.77
N ARG A 162 -1.51 25.60 2.58
CA ARG A 162 -0.57 25.40 3.69
C ARG A 162 -0.75 26.41 4.84
N ASN A 163 -1.04 27.67 4.52
CA ASN A 163 -1.12 28.78 5.47
C ASN A 163 -2.51 29.43 5.53
N GLY A 164 -3.53 28.80 4.96
CA GLY A 164 -4.82 29.47 4.81
C GLY A 164 -5.87 28.66 4.08
N VAL A 165 -7.01 29.29 3.83
CA VAL A 165 -8.10 28.73 3.02
C VAL A 165 -8.47 29.75 1.96
N GLY A 166 -8.69 29.28 0.73
CA GLY A 166 -9.15 30.12 -0.36
C GLY A 166 -10.33 29.50 -1.10
N GLN A 167 -11.10 30.36 -1.77
CA GLN A 167 -12.15 29.96 -2.69
C GLN A 167 -11.75 30.34 -4.11
N TYR A 168 -11.90 29.40 -5.04
CA TYR A 168 -11.49 29.53 -6.43
C TYR A 168 -12.64 29.16 -7.34
N CYS A 169 -12.84 29.91 -8.42
CA CYS A 169 -13.89 29.64 -9.38
C CYS A 169 -13.63 28.34 -10.13
N LEU A 170 -14.66 27.50 -10.30
CA LEU A 170 -14.57 26.26 -11.08
C LEU A 170 -14.35 26.53 -12.58
N ALA A 171 -14.77 27.70 -13.08
CA ALA A 171 -14.66 28.06 -14.50
C ALA A 171 -13.21 28.25 -14.97
N ASP A 172 -12.38 28.88 -14.16
CA ASP A 172 -11.06 29.40 -14.58
C ASP A 172 -9.98 29.38 -13.48
N GLY A 173 -10.28 28.88 -12.29
CA GLY A 173 -9.36 28.89 -11.15
C GLY A 173 -9.17 30.27 -10.50
N HIS A 174 -9.93 31.30 -10.90
CA HIS A 174 -9.76 32.64 -10.34
C HIS A 174 -10.09 32.66 -8.84
N GLN A 175 -9.10 33.05 -8.03
CA GLN A 175 -9.24 33.22 -6.60
C GLN A 175 -10.26 34.33 -6.26
N GLN A 176 -11.37 33.97 -5.62
CA GLN A 176 -12.37 34.92 -5.13
C GLN A 176 -11.90 35.62 -3.87
N TRP A 177 -11.38 34.84 -2.92
CA TRP A 177 -10.75 35.30 -1.71
C TRP A 177 -9.79 34.24 -1.18
N TRP A 178 -8.87 34.69 -0.34
CA TRP A 178 -7.99 33.83 0.44
C TRP A 178 -7.77 34.50 1.79
N VAL A 179 -7.71 33.71 2.84
CA VAL A 179 -7.48 34.18 4.19
C VAL A 179 -6.43 33.33 4.89
N GLU A 180 -5.54 34.01 5.61
CA GLU A 180 -4.52 33.37 6.42
C GLU A 180 -5.15 32.66 7.62
N THR A 181 -4.69 31.44 7.85
CA THR A 181 -4.90 30.66 9.07
C THR A 181 -3.52 30.22 9.58
N ASP A 182 -3.45 29.26 10.50
CA ASP A 182 -2.17 28.65 10.86
C ASP A 182 -1.74 27.58 9.84
N LEU A 183 -0.53 27.04 10.04
CA LEU A 183 0.04 25.95 9.26
C LEU A 183 -0.86 24.70 9.28
N GLY A 184 -1.19 24.20 8.10
CA GLY A 184 -1.98 22.99 7.88
C GLY A 184 -1.18 21.84 7.25
N TRP A 185 -1.41 20.60 7.69
CA TRP A 185 -0.90 19.38 7.04
C TRP A 185 -2.00 18.32 7.05
N ARG A 186 -2.37 17.78 5.88
CA ARG A 186 -3.51 16.87 5.64
C ARG A 186 -4.89 17.44 6.03
N ASN A 187 -4.95 18.69 6.51
CA ASN A 187 -6.16 19.36 6.95
C ASN A 187 -7.10 19.63 5.76
N GLY A 188 -8.18 18.85 5.67
CA GLY A 188 -9.30 19.17 4.79
C GLY A 188 -10.11 20.36 5.30
N VAL A 189 -11.08 20.79 4.49
CA VAL A 189 -12.04 21.84 4.84
C VAL A 189 -13.46 21.28 4.89
N THR A 190 -14.25 21.72 5.86
CA THR A 190 -15.67 21.39 5.99
C THR A 190 -16.52 22.57 5.56
N VAL A 191 -17.43 22.38 4.60
CA VAL A 191 -18.41 23.41 4.21
C VAL A 191 -19.69 23.21 5.00
N SER A 192 -20.23 24.28 5.58
CA SER A 192 -21.55 24.29 6.20
C SER A 192 -22.28 25.60 5.91
N SER A 193 -23.58 25.64 6.19
CA SER A 193 -24.38 26.88 6.08
C SER A 193 -23.88 28.04 6.95
N GLN A 194 -23.03 27.78 7.94
CA GLN A 194 -22.45 28.76 8.86
C GLN A 194 -21.06 29.25 8.43
N GLY A 195 -20.47 28.65 7.39
CA GLY A 195 -19.12 28.94 6.90
C GLY A 195 -18.26 27.69 6.74
N TYR A 196 -16.96 27.90 6.70
CA TYR A 196 -15.97 26.85 6.48
C TYR A 196 -15.17 26.57 7.74
N TYR A 197 -14.89 25.31 8.02
CA TYR A 197 -14.10 24.90 9.19
C TYR A 197 -12.81 24.21 8.77
N VAL A 198 -11.71 24.61 9.39
CA VAL A 198 -10.38 24.05 9.11
C VAL A 198 -9.56 23.97 10.39
N GLY A 199 -8.79 22.89 10.51
CA GLY A 199 -7.85 22.67 11.61
C GLY A 199 -6.42 23.10 11.28
N SER A 200 -5.55 23.11 12.30
CA SER A 200 -4.12 23.42 12.12
C SER A 200 -3.18 22.50 12.90
N GLU A 201 -1.90 22.54 12.54
CA GLU A 201 -0.80 21.82 13.19
C GLU A 201 -0.50 22.29 14.61
N ILE A 202 -1.08 23.40 15.06
CA ILE A 202 -0.97 23.90 16.43
C ILE A 202 -2.28 23.80 17.21
N GLY A 203 -3.30 23.15 16.65
CA GLY A 203 -4.55 22.85 17.36
C GLY A 203 -5.59 23.95 17.34
N ASN A 204 -5.44 24.94 16.48
CA ASN A 204 -6.47 25.95 16.30
C ASN A 204 -7.52 25.43 15.31
N LEU A 205 -8.78 25.52 15.72
CA LEU A 205 -9.94 25.32 14.88
C LEU A 205 -10.42 26.69 14.40
N TRP A 206 -10.35 26.91 13.09
CA TRP A 206 -10.75 28.14 12.46
C TRP A 206 -12.15 28.01 11.86
N LYS A 207 -12.95 29.08 11.97
CA LYS A 207 -14.17 29.29 11.21
C LYS A 207 -13.93 30.42 10.22
N VAL A 208 -14.20 30.18 8.95
CA VAL A 208 -14.06 31.17 7.87
C VAL A 208 -15.43 31.50 7.32
N SER A 209 -15.77 32.79 7.24
CA SER A 209 -17.04 33.22 6.65
C SER A 209 -17.06 32.98 5.14
N PRO A 210 -18.25 32.90 4.51
CA PRO A 210 -18.37 32.84 3.04
C PRO A 210 -17.69 34.00 2.30
N GLN A 211 -17.37 35.11 2.99
CA GLN A 211 -16.67 36.27 2.44
C GLN A 211 -15.16 36.26 2.73
N GLY A 212 -14.60 35.15 3.23
CA GLY A 212 -13.16 35.02 3.48
C GLY A 212 -12.68 35.74 4.75
N THR A 213 -13.50 35.83 5.79
CA THR A 213 -13.05 36.34 7.11
C THR A 213 -12.83 35.17 8.06
N ALA A 214 -11.59 34.98 8.51
CA ALA A 214 -11.23 33.95 9.48
C ALA A 214 -11.41 34.42 10.93
N MET A 215 -11.95 33.54 11.76
CA MET A 215 -11.99 33.68 13.22
C MET A 215 -11.51 32.40 13.89
N LEU A 216 -10.74 32.55 14.96
CA LEU A 216 -10.40 31.43 15.83
C LEU A 216 -11.66 31.00 16.57
N LEU A 217 -12.14 29.79 16.31
CA LEU A 217 -13.34 29.24 16.94
C LEU A 217 -12.98 28.57 18.27
N SER A 218 -11.99 27.69 18.25
CA SER A 218 -11.50 26.97 19.43
C SER A 218 -10.01 26.66 19.30
N SER A 219 -9.36 26.35 20.42
CA SER A 219 -7.91 26.07 20.47
C SER A 219 -7.64 24.89 21.39
N PHE A 220 -6.83 23.96 20.92
CA PHE A 220 -6.47 22.71 21.58
C PHE A 220 -4.94 22.59 21.70
N GLU A 221 -4.46 21.74 22.62
CA GLU A 221 -3.02 21.49 22.81
C GLU A 221 -2.44 20.44 21.84
N GLY A 222 -3.21 20.01 20.83
CA GLY A 222 -2.82 18.99 19.85
C GLY A 222 -2.91 19.49 18.41
N LYS A 223 -2.92 18.61 17.42
CA LYS A 223 -2.97 18.92 15.99
C LYS A 223 -4.30 18.49 15.40
N ILE A 224 -4.80 19.20 14.39
CA ILE A 224 -6.04 18.84 13.68
C ILE A 224 -5.70 18.64 12.20
N ARG A 225 -5.70 17.38 11.73
CA ARG A 225 -5.11 16.96 10.44
C ARG A 225 -6.08 16.39 9.44
N HIS A 226 -7.37 16.59 9.64
CA HIS A 226 -8.41 16.26 8.68
C HIS A 226 -9.53 17.29 8.79
N ALA A 227 -10.44 17.29 7.82
CA ALA A 227 -11.62 18.13 7.88
C ALA A 227 -12.44 17.78 9.14
N PRO A 228 -12.89 18.77 9.93
CA PRO A 228 -13.93 18.55 10.91
C PRO A 228 -15.19 17.91 10.28
N ILE A 229 -15.99 17.19 11.05
CA ILE A 229 -17.25 16.61 10.54
C ILE A 229 -18.42 17.37 11.14
N GLN A 230 -19.23 18.01 10.29
CA GLN A 230 -20.47 18.64 10.71
C GLN A 230 -21.52 17.55 10.98
N THR A 231 -22.13 17.59 12.17
CA THR A 231 -23.25 16.72 12.56
C THR A 231 -24.40 17.55 13.11
N ASP A 232 -25.53 16.89 13.37
CA ASP A 232 -26.64 17.48 14.10
C ASP A 232 -26.30 17.79 15.58
N ALA A 233 -25.32 17.07 16.15
CA ALA A 233 -24.90 17.23 17.54
C ALA A 233 -23.89 18.38 17.72
N GLY A 234 -23.22 18.78 16.64
CA GLY A 234 -22.11 19.74 16.64
C GLY A 234 -21.05 19.40 15.61
N LEU A 235 -19.90 20.07 15.71
CA LEU A 235 -18.75 19.87 14.85
C LEU A 235 -17.77 18.90 15.52
N LEU A 236 -17.58 17.72 14.94
CA LEU A 236 -16.64 16.73 15.43
C LEU A 236 -15.22 17.03 14.92
N VAL A 237 -14.26 17.02 15.84
CA VAL A 237 -12.85 17.33 15.61
C VAL A 237 -12.00 16.24 16.25
N HIS A 238 -11.07 15.64 15.52
CA HIS A 238 -10.09 14.71 16.10
C HIS A 238 -8.79 15.47 16.36
N VAL A 239 -8.41 15.58 17.62
CA VAL A 239 -7.22 16.30 18.06
C VAL A 239 -6.11 15.30 18.36
N GLN A 240 -5.03 15.36 17.60
CA GLN A 240 -3.86 14.49 17.74
C GLN A 240 -2.85 15.08 18.74
N TYR A 241 -2.49 14.31 19.76
CA TYR A 241 -1.37 14.59 20.64
C TYR A 241 -0.16 13.68 20.29
N ALA A 242 0.93 13.83 21.03
CA ALA A 242 2.17 13.09 20.78
C ALA A 242 2.01 11.55 20.91
N SER A 243 1.15 11.09 21.82
CA SER A 243 0.98 9.66 22.12
C SER A 243 -0.47 9.22 22.28
N SER A 244 -1.42 10.09 21.94
CA SER A 244 -2.87 9.87 22.08
C SER A 244 -3.62 10.83 21.17
N SER A 245 -4.94 10.72 21.14
CA SER A 245 -5.81 11.71 20.52
C SER A 245 -7.12 11.82 21.28
N THR A 246 -7.93 12.82 20.93
CA THR A 246 -9.30 12.95 21.42
C THR A 246 -10.25 13.22 20.26
N VAL A 247 -11.41 12.58 20.28
CA VAL A 247 -12.53 12.94 19.42
C VAL A 247 -13.40 13.91 20.22
N THR A 248 -13.41 15.17 19.80
CA THR A 248 -14.08 16.26 20.51
C THR A 248 -15.24 16.79 19.68
N LEU A 249 -16.42 16.89 20.31
CA LEU A 249 -17.58 17.56 19.74
C LEU A 249 -17.59 19.02 20.20
N VAL A 250 -17.62 19.95 19.26
CA VAL A 250 -17.54 21.39 19.48
C VAL A 250 -18.80 22.06 18.97
N HIS A 251 -19.28 23.07 19.69
CA HIS A 251 -20.41 23.87 19.24
C HIS A 251 -19.96 24.80 18.07
N PRO A 252 -20.62 24.76 16.90
CA PRO A 252 -20.10 25.35 15.66
C PRO A 252 -20.17 26.89 15.59
N GLU A 253 -20.81 27.54 16.57
CA GLU A 253 -20.92 29.01 16.65
C GLU A 253 -19.92 29.67 17.61
N ASP A 254 -19.67 29.06 18.76
CA ASP A 254 -18.86 29.66 19.83
C ASP A 254 -17.63 28.83 20.22
N GLY A 255 -17.45 27.65 19.62
CA GLY A 255 -16.28 26.81 19.83
C GLY A 255 -16.25 26.12 21.19
N SER A 256 -17.34 26.14 21.95
CA SER A 256 -17.42 25.47 23.25
C SER A 256 -17.41 23.96 23.08
N ILE A 257 -16.67 23.27 23.96
CA ILE A 257 -16.60 21.80 23.95
C ILE A 257 -17.90 21.25 24.53
N LEU A 258 -18.57 20.40 23.76
CA LEU A 258 -19.81 19.72 24.13
C LEU A 258 -19.55 18.33 24.71
N GLN A 259 -18.67 17.56 24.07
CA GLN A 259 -18.29 16.19 24.47
C GLN A 259 -16.85 15.89 24.06
N GLU A 260 -16.20 14.98 24.78
CA GLU A 260 -14.86 14.49 24.47
C GLU A 260 -14.78 12.98 24.69
N PHE A 261 -14.10 12.29 23.77
CA PHE A 261 -13.84 10.87 23.83
C PHE A 261 -12.34 10.63 23.66
N PRO A 262 -11.69 9.87 24.57
CA PRO A 262 -10.29 9.51 24.39
C PRO A 262 -10.11 8.54 23.21
N SER A 263 -9.00 8.67 22.49
CA SER A 263 -8.64 7.86 21.31
C SER A 263 -7.13 7.64 21.26
N GLY A 264 -6.68 6.66 20.48
CA GLY A 264 -5.28 6.28 20.34
C GLY A 264 -4.43 7.30 19.56
N PRO A 265 -3.11 7.06 19.43
CA PRO A 265 -2.23 7.93 18.66
C PRO A 265 -2.50 7.84 17.14
N SER A 266 -2.01 8.82 16.39
CA SER A 266 -2.00 8.82 14.92
C SER A 266 -3.39 8.59 14.28
N PRO A 267 -4.33 9.53 14.47
CA PRO A 267 -5.67 9.39 13.94
C PRO A 267 -5.69 9.31 12.41
N GLY A 268 -6.58 8.48 11.89
CA GLY A 268 -6.94 8.42 10.46
C GLY A 268 -7.94 9.50 10.06
N ILE A 269 -8.37 9.47 8.81
CA ILE A 269 -9.37 10.40 8.28
C ILE A 269 -10.76 9.83 8.56
N PRO A 270 -11.57 10.48 9.40
CA PRO A 270 -12.88 9.97 9.78
C PRO A 270 -13.89 10.04 8.63
N SER A 271 -14.90 9.18 8.68
CA SER A 271 -16.00 9.16 7.71
C SER A 271 -17.34 9.49 8.37
N LEU A 272 -18.27 10.02 7.58
CA LEU A 272 -19.66 10.24 7.96
C LEU A 272 -20.58 9.60 6.92
N GLN A 273 -21.42 8.66 7.33
CA GLN A 273 -22.49 8.12 6.49
C GLN A 273 -23.75 7.88 7.32
N ASP A 274 -24.89 8.37 6.83
CA ASP A 274 -26.22 8.19 7.46
C ASP A 274 -26.26 8.54 8.96
N GLY A 275 -25.52 9.58 9.37
CA GLY A 275 -25.44 10.05 10.77
C GLY A 275 -24.57 9.17 11.69
N LYS A 276 -23.93 8.13 11.14
CA LYS A 276 -22.88 7.36 11.81
C LYS A 276 -21.51 7.90 11.44
N ILE A 277 -20.67 8.09 12.44
CA ILE A 277 -19.28 8.52 12.26
C ILE A 277 -18.36 7.38 12.61
N THR A 278 -17.38 7.14 11.76
CA THR A 278 -16.30 6.21 12.05
C THR A 278 -15.01 6.99 12.18
N THR A 279 -14.30 6.79 13.28
CA THR A 279 -12.95 7.33 13.49
C THR A 279 -11.98 6.17 13.71
N GLY A 280 -10.75 6.33 13.26
CA GLY A 280 -9.70 5.32 13.41
C GLY A 280 -8.44 5.94 13.97
N ASP A 281 -7.64 5.13 14.64
CA ASP A 281 -6.32 5.47 15.15
C ASP A 281 -5.41 4.23 15.16
N SER A 282 -4.16 4.38 15.59
CA SER A 282 -3.20 3.27 15.69
C SER A 282 -3.53 2.22 16.76
N SER A 283 -4.68 2.31 17.45
CA SER A 283 -5.10 1.37 18.49
C SER A 283 -6.53 0.87 18.32
N SER A 284 -7.42 1.66 17.74
CA SER A 284 -8.83 1.32 17.62
C SER A 284 -9.54 1.96 16.43
N LEU A 285 -10.58 1.26 15.98
CA LEU A 285 -11.66 1.78 15.15
C LEU A 285 -12.88 2.02 16.04
N ASN A 286 -13.41 3.23 16.04
CA ASN A 286 -14.51 3.67 16.90
C ASN A 286 -15.68 4.17 16.06
N MET A 287 -16.90 3.79 16.46
CA MET A 287 -18.13 4.16 15.76
C MET A 287 -19.03 4.98 16.66
N PHE A 288 -19.54 6.08 16.14
CA PHE A 288 -20.38 7.01 16.87
C PHE A 288 -21.73 7.18 16.18
N SER A 289 -22.80 7.24 16.97
CA SER A 289 -24.09 7.78 16.52
C SER A 289 -24.23 9.21 17.05
N CYS A 290 -24.30 10.18 16.15
CA CYS A 290 -24.34 11.61 16.47
C CYS A 290 -25.65 12.24 16.00
N ASN A 291 -26.68 12.14 16.84
CA ASN A 291 -27.96 12.84 16.65
C ASN A 291 -27.91 14.19 17.39
N ASN A 292 -28.52 14.31 18.57
CA ASN A 292 -28.39 15.51 19.41
C ASN A 292 -27.12 15.51 20.27
N THR A 293 -26.57 14.32 20.50
CA THR A 293 -25.33 14.06 21.23
C THR A 293 -24.65 12.88 20.54
N CYS A 294 -23.32 12.83 20.59
CA CYS A 294 -22.59 11.67 20.11
C CYS A 294 -22.53 10.57 21.17
N GLN A 295 -22.74 9.33 20.77
CA GLN A 295 -22.56 8.15 21.61
C GLN A 295 -21.68 7.14 20.87
N LEU A 296 -20.63 6.65 21.54
CA LEU A 296 -19.80 5.55 21.06
C LEU A 296 -20.65 4.27 21.06
N THR A 297 -20.89 3.69 19.89
CA THR A 297 -21.69 2.46 19.73
C THR A 297 -20.81 1.23 19.75
N ASP A 298 -19.68 1.27 19.05
CA ASP A 298 -18.79 0.13 18.86
C ASP A 298 -17.32 0.55 18.86
N THR A 299 -16.46 -0.36 19.31
CA THR A 299 -15.00 -0.22 19.29
C THR A 299 -14.36 -1.54 18.89
N PHE A 300 -13.46 -1.50 17.91
CA PHE A 300 -12.66 -2.64 17.46
C PHE A 300 -11.18 -2.33 17.60
N SER A 301 -10.38 -3.32 18.01
CA SER A 301 -8.92 -3.19 18.00
C SER A 301 -8.43 -3.21 16.56
N HIS A 302 -7.85 -2.12 16.09
CA HIS A 302 -7.39 -1.96 14.71
C HIS A 302 -6.31 -0.88 14.63
N HIS A 303 -5.41 -0.96 13.63
CA HIS A 303 -4.33 0.01 13.44
C HIS A 303 -4.46 0.71 12.09
N THR A 304 -5.04 1.91 12.10
CA THR A 304 -5.22 2.72 10.88
C THR A 304 -4.94 4.19 11.11
N ASN A 305 -4.33 4.83 10.12
CA ASN A 305 -4.09 6.27 10.02
C ASN A 305 -4.46 6.81 8.61
N GLY A 306 -5.15 5.98 7.83
CA GLY A 306 -5.59 6.23 6.46
C GLY A 306 -7.03 6.73 6.38
N GLU A 307 -7.55 6.74 5.16
CA GLU A 307 -8.94 7.04 4.85
C GLU A 307 -9.86 5.89 5.24
N ILE A 308 -10.99 6.21 5.88
CA ILE A 308 -12.02 5.24 6.21
C ILE A 308 -13.06 5.24 5.09
N GLY A 309 -13.15 4.14 4.36
CA GLY A 309 -14.13 3.95 3.30
C GLY A 309 -15.43 3.38 3.84
N VAL A 310 -16.55 3.79 3.25
CA VAL A 310 -17.85 3.17 3.54
C VAL A 310 -18.51 2.78 2.21
N SER A 311 -18.85 1.50 2.09
CA SER A 311 -19.43 0.93 0.87
C SER A 311 -20.88 1.40 0.68
N PRO A 312 -21.43 1.30 -0.55
CA PRO A 312 -22.86 1.56 -0.79
C PRO A 312 -23.80 0.69 0.06
N GLN A 313 -23.35 -0.49 0.50
CA GLN A 313 -24.08 -1.39 1.39
C GLN A 313 -23.90 -1.05 2.88
N GLY A 314 -23.12 -0.01 3.20
CA GLY A 314 -22.85 0.45 4.56
C GLY A 314 -21.75 -0.33 5.28
N TRP A 315 -20.93 -1.11 4.56
CA TRP A 315 -19.76 -1.74 5.16
C TRP A 315 -18.65 -0.73 5.33
N ILE A 316 -17.99 -0.75 6.48
CA ILE A 316 -16.87 0.13 6.75
C ILE A 316 -15.60 -0.64 6.40
N VAL A 317 -14.85 -0.17 5.42
CA VAL A 317 -13.59 -0.80 5.00
C VAL A 317 -12.44 0.16 5.29
N VAL A 318 -11.48 -0.31 6.07
CA VAL A 318 -10.36 0.49 6.57
C VAL A 318 -9.03 -0.12 6.17
N PRO A 319 -8.06 0.67 5.67
CA PRO A 319 -6.72 0.19 5.41
C PRO A 319 -5.97 -0.03 6.72
N THR A 320 -5.19 -1.10 6.79
CA THR A 320 -4.29 -1.35 7.91
C THR A 320 -2.91 -0.81 7.55
N ASN A 321 -2.36 0.06 8.41
CA ASN A 321 -1.08 0.71 8.12
C ASN A 321 0.10 0.05 8.85
N ILE A 322 0.39 -1.21 8.53
CA ILE A 322 1.56 -1.98 9.02
C ILE A 322 2.17 -2.83 7.86
N PRO A 323 3.44 -3.27 7.94
CA PRO A 323 4.16 -3.89 6.82
C PRO A 323 3.47 -5.09 6.14
N ASP A 324 2.82 -5.97 6.90
CA ASP A 324 2.28 -7.24 6.40
C ASP A 324 0.75 -7.26 6.42
N SER A 325 0.14 -6.13 6.13
CA SER A 325 -1.30 -5.96 6.30
C SER A 325 -2.02 -5.47 5.06
N ASN A 326 -3.33 -5.49 5.21
CA ASN A 326 -4.32 -5.44 4.14
C ASN A 326 -5.48 -4.57 4.64
N TRP A 327 -6.71 -4.78 4.19
CA TRP A 327 -7.87 -4.04 4.67
C TRP A 327 -8.61 -4.83 5.75
N SER A 328 -9.36 -4.12 6.60
CA SER A 328 -10.35 -4.72 7.49
C SER A 328 -11.74 -4.22 7.12
N VAL A 329 -12.74 -5.07 7.33
CA VAL A 329 -14.14 -4.72 7.13
C VAL A 329 -14.94 -4.86 8.41
N VAL A 330 -15.80 -3.88 8.64
CA VAL A 330 -16.93 -4.01 9.56
C VAL A 330 -18.21 -4.07 8.75
N SER A 331 -18.92 -5.19 8.89
CA SER A 331 -20.24 -5.41 8.31
C SER A 331 -21.29 -5.43 9.40
N TYR A 332 -22.54 -5.16 9.04
CA TYR A 332 -23.67 -5.22 9.97
C TYR A 332 -24.65 -6.30 9.53
N ASP A 333 -25.11 -7.12 10.46
CA ASP A 333 -26.19 -8.08 10.20
C ASP A 333 -27.58 -7.39 10.15
N GLU A 334 -28.63 -8.16 9.86
CA GLU A 334 -30.02 -7.65 9.83
C GLU A 334 -30.48 -7.06 11.17
N ASN A 335 -29.84 -7.43 12.29
CA ASN A 335 -30.11 -6.91 13.63
C ASN A 335 -29.23 -5.71 13.99
N GLN A 336 -28.44 -5.18 13.04
CA GLN A 336 -27.42 -4.14 13.23
C GLN A 336 -26.29 -4.51 14.20
N THR A 337 -26.02 -5.80 14.36
CA THR A 337 -24.84 -6.28 15.09
C THR A 337 -23.63 -6.16 14.17
N ALA A 338 -22.59 -5.46 14.64
CA ALA A 338 -21.36 -5.30 13.90
C ALA A 338 -20.48 -6.57 13.97
N SER A 339 -19.94 -6.98 12.83
CA SER A 339 -18.97 -8.05 12.66
C SER A 339 -17.69 -7.49 12.05
N TYR A 340 -16.54 -7.85 12.60
CA TYR A 340 -15.23 -7.38 12.16
C TYR A 340 -14.38 -8.54 11.62
N SER A 341 -13.78 -8.35 10.44
CA SER A 341 -12.86 -9.32 9.82
C SER A 341 -11.78 -8.61 9.01
N GLN A 342 -10.66 -9.30 8.78
CA GLN A 342 -9.67 -8.88 7.78
C GLN A 342 -10.17 -9.24 6.37
N ILE A 343 -9.70 -8.52 5.36
CA ILE A 343 -9.85 -8.84 3.95
C ILE A 343 -8.45 -9.04 3.39
N ASP A 344 -8.19 -10.18 2.75
CA ASP A 344 -6.97 -10.37 1.97
C ASP A 344 -7.24 -10.09 0.49
N VAL A 345 -6.70 -8.97 -0.04
CA VAL A 345 -6.72 -8.70 -1.49
C VAL A 345 -5.40 -9.06 -2.18
N GLY A 346 -4.48 -9.72 -1.46
CA GLY A 346 -3.17 -10.15 -1.91
C GLY A 346 -2.18 -9.04 -2.23
N ILE A 347 -2.47 -7.80 -1.80
CA ILE A 347 -1.50 -6.70 -1.77
C ILE A 347 -1.11 -6.50 -0.32
N TYR A 348 0.16 -6.71 0.01
CA TYR A 348 0.67 -6.57 1.37
C TYR A 348 1.57 -5.36 1.46
N GLY A 349 1.45 -4.58 2.52
CA GLY A 349 2.25 -3.39 2.71
C GLY A 349 1.58 -2.37 3.62
N TYR A 350 2.24 -1.23 3.78
CA TYR A 350 1.59 -0.04 4.30
C TYR A 350 0.49 0.41 3.33
N GLY A 351 -0.63 0.87 3.89
CA GLY A 351 -1.78 1.32 3.12
C GLY A 351 -2.53 2.40 3.87
N THR A 352 -2.84 3.48 3.15
CA THR A 352 -3.62 4.60 3.68
C THR A 352 -4.85 4.94 2.83
N SER A 353 -4.95 4.40 1.62
CA SER A 353 -6.11 4.59 0.75
C SER A 353 -7.31 3.75 1.18
N SER A 354 -8.49 4.38 1.17
CA SER A 354 -9.75 3.65 1.23
C SER A 354 -10.07 3.00 -0.13
N PRO A 355 -10.91 1.95 -0.17
CA PRO A 355 -11.34 1.35 -1.43
C PRO A 355 -12.31 2.25 -2.21
N LEU A 356 -12.34 2.06 -3.53
CA LEU A 356 -13.34 2.65 -4.42
C LEU A 356 -14.40 1.60 -4.77
N TRP A 357 -15.68 1.98 -4.73
CA TRP A 357 -16.80 1.15 -5.20
C TRP A 357 -17.51 1.82 -6.38
N PHE A 358 -17.84 1.04 -7.40
CA PHE A 358 -18.70 1.50 -8.51
C PHE A 358 -19.49 0.34 -9.12
N SER A 359 -20.49 0.66 -9.95
CA SER A 359 -21.28 -0.33 -10.68
C SER A 359 -21.31 0.01 -12.16
N LEU A 360 -21.00 -0.96 -13.01
CA LEU A 360 -21.05 -0.84 -14.47
C LEU A 360 -21.86 -2.01 -15.03
N ASP A 361 -22.88 -1.71 -15.84
CA ASP A 361 -23.77 -2.71 -16.44
C ASP A 361 -24.41 -3.71 -15.43
N GLY A 362 -24.62 -3.25 -14.19
CA GLY A 362 -25.19 -4.06 -13.12
C GLY A 362 -24.19 -5.01 -12.45
N ILE A 363 -22.89 -4.89 -12.76
CA ILE A 363 -21.78 -5.56 -12.09
C ILE A 363 -21.15 -4.56 -11.12
N ASN A 364 -21.00 -4.97 -9.86
CA ASN A 364 -20.35 -4.14 -8.84
C ASN A 364 -18.85 -4.45 -8.81
N TYR A 365 -18.06 -3.39 -8.72
CA TYR A 365 -16.60 -3.44 -8.66
C TYR A 365 -16.11 -2.80 -7.37
N THR A 366 -15.02 -3.36 -6.84
CA THR A 366 -14.25 -2.79 -5.73
C THR A 366 -12.80 -2.67 -6.14
N VAL A 367 -12.18 -1.51 -5.90
CA VAL A 367 -10.79 -1.22 -6.27
C VAL A 367 -9.98 -0.88 -5.03
N PHE A 368 -8.83 -1.51 -4.90
CA PHE A 368 -7.89 -1.29 -3.80
C PHE A 368 -6.55 -0.80 -4.36
N GLY A 369 -5.91 0.11 -3.63
CA GLY A 369 -4.54 0.53 -3.91
C GLY A 369 -3.79 0.84 -2.63
N ASN A 370 -2.48 0.65 -2.61
CA ASN A 370 -1.65 0.90 -1.42
C ASN A 370 -0.31 1.58 -1.73
N ASP A 371 0.54 1.64 -0.72
CA ASP A 371 1.86 2.27 -0.80
C ASP A 371 2.92 1.38 -1.47
N GLN A 372 2.52 0.29 -2.13
CA GLN A 372 3.37 -0.52 -3.01
C GLN A 372 3.16 -0.20 -4.50
N SER A 373 2.43 0.87 -4.83
CA SER A 373 2.12 1.23 -6.23
C SER A 373 1.27 0.20 -6.98
N LEU A 374 0.59 -0.68 -6.26
CA LEU A 374 -0.29 -1.69 -6.84
C LEU A 374 -1.74 -1.27 -6.72
N LEU A 375 -2.47 -1.38 -7.82
CA LEU A 375 -3.92 -1.24 -7.88
C LEU A 375 -4.54 -2.58 -8.27
N ARG A 376 -5.49 -3.09 -7.48
CA ARG A 376 -6.26 -4.29 -7.84
C ARG A 376 -7.74 -4.03 -7.94
N VAL A 377 -8.34 -4.62 -8.97
CA VAL A 377 -9.78 -4.54 -9.23
C VAL A 377 -10.43 -5.89 -9.00
N PHE A 378 -11.54 -5.86 -8.26
CA PHE A 378 -12.39 -7.00 -7.96
C PHE A 378 -13.80 -6.72 -8.47
N ARG A 379 -14.52 -7.79 -8.78
CA ARG A 379 -15.94 -7.76 -9.13
C ARG A 379 -16.75 -8.68 -8.22
N GLU A 380 -17.97 -8.32 -7.92
CA GLU A 380 -18.88 -9.12 -7.10
C GLU A 380 -19.38 -10.36 -7.84
N VAL A 381 -19.21 -11.54 -7.24
CA VAL A 381 -19.63 -12.86 -7.74
C VAL A 381 -21.12 -13.05 -7.47
N GLY A 382 -21.95 -13.04 -8.52
CA GLY A 382 -23.39 -13.29 -8.39
C GLY A 382 -24.30 -12.33 -9.14
N THR A 383 -23.75 -11.27 -9.73
CA THR A 383 -24.46 -10.43 -10.70
C THR A 383 -24.66 -11.23 -12.00
N GLN A 384 -25.92 -11.45 -12.37
CA GLN A 384 -26.26 -12.34 -13.49
C GLN A 384 -25.74 -11.80 -14.82
N ASN A 385 -25.08 -12.70 -15.55
CA ASN A 385 -24.52 -12.57 -16.91
C ASN A 385 -23.27 -11.70 -17.01
N SER A 386 -22.09 -12.31 -16.96
CA SER A 386 -20.98 -12.03 -17.90
C SER A 386 -19.86 -13.06 -17.78
N GLN A 387 -19.45 -13.60 -18.93
CA GLN A 387 -18.17 -14.29 -19.09
C GLN A 387 -17.02 -13.36 -18.64
N PRO A 388 -15.88 -13.91 -18.17
CA PRO A 388 -14.70 -13.10 -17.90
C PRO A 388 -14.30 -12.29 -19.15
N PRO A 389 -13.89 -11.01 -19.02
CA PRO A 389 -13.38 -10.23 -20.13
C PRO A 389 -12.14 -10.91 -20.72
N LEU A 390 -12.04 -10.91 -22.05
CA LEU A 390 -10.82 -11.27 -22.77
C LEU A 390 -9.75 -10.21 -22.46
N GLN A 391 -8.63 -10.65 -21.87
CA GLN A 391 -7.42 -9.84 -21.73
C GLN A 391 -6.98 -9.25 -23.09
N PRO A 392 -6.62 -7.96 -23.17
CA PRO A 392 -5.86 -7.44 -24.30
C PRO A 392 -4.45 -8.05 -24.28
N ALA A 393 -4.05 -8.58 -25.43
CA ALA A 393 -2.73 -9.18 -25.62
C ALA A 393 -1.60 -8.15 -25.45
N ALA A 394 -0.87 -8.23 -24.34
CA ALA A 394 0.52 -7.78 -24.25
C ALA A 394 1.38 -9.04 -24.05
N GLY A 395 2.34 -9.23 -24.95
CA GLY A 395 3.13 -10.46 -25.04
C GLY A 395 3.99 -10.71 -23.81
N GLY A 396 3.73 -11.83 -23.16
CA GLY A 396 4.54 -12.46 -22.12
C GLY A 396 3.78 -13.71 -21.70
N ASP A 397 4.37 -14.89 -21.92
CA ASP A 397 3.73 -16.17 -21.63
C ASP A 397 3.31 -16.24 -20.15
N LEU A 398 2.02 -16.01 -19.88
CA LEU A 398 1.37 -16.41 -18.64
C LEU A 398 0.52 -17.62 -18.97
N VAL A 399 1.09 -18.79 -18.67
CA VAL A 399 0.37 -20.05 -18.57
C VAL A 399 -0.73 -19.84 -17.53
N GLU A 400 -1.99 -20.01 -17.94
CA GLU A 400 -3.10 -20.26 -17.03
C GLU A 400 -2.73 -21.48 -16.18
N ASN A 401 -2.25 -21.27 -14.95
CA ASN A 401 -2.24 -22.33 -13.96
C ASN A 401 -3.71 -22.57 -13.55
N GLU A 402 -4.42 -23.41 -14.30
CA GLU A 402 -5.23 -24.42 -13.60
C GLU A 402 -4.29 -25.01 -12.55
N ASP A 403 -4.66 -25.02 -11.26
CA ASP A 403 -3.84 -25.62 -10.20
C ASP A 403 -3.37 -27.02 -10.64
N GLU A 404 -2.19 -27.09 -11.25
CA GLU A 404 -1.61 -28.33 -11.73
C GLU A 404 -1.21 -29.03 -10.45
N PHE A 405 -1.98 -30.06 -10.10
CA PHE A 405 -1.80 -30.82 -8.88
C PHE A 405 -0.31 -31.18 -8.72
N ASP A 406 0.37 -30.49 -7.80
CA ASP A 406 1.81 -30.63 -7.64
C ASP A 406 2.12 -32.00 -7.00
N TRP A 407 2.44 -32.95 -7.86
CA TRP A 407 2.81 -34.30 -7.47
C TRP A 407 4.05 -34.35 -6.57
N SER A 408 4.88 -33.30 -6.59
CA SER A 408 6.10 -33.22 -5.78
C SER A 408 5.78 -32.88 -4.31
N GLU A 409 4.98 -31.84 -4.07
CA GLU A 409 4.52 -31.44 -2.73
C GLU A 409 3.61 -32.50 -2.11
N GLN A 410 2.66 -33.01 -2.89
CA GLN A 410 1.74 -34.06 -2.44
C GLN A 410 2.47 -35.39 -2.22
N GLY A 411 3.49 -35.68 -3.02
CA GLY A 411 4.36 -36.84 -2.84
C GLY A 411 5.19 -36.76 -1.55
N LEU A 412 5.73 -35.58 -1.24
CA LEU A 412 6.48 -35.32 -0.01
C LEU A 412 5.58 -35.47 1.24
N LEU A 413 4.39 -34.85 1.22
CA LEU A 413 3.40 -34.98 2.30
C LEU A 413 3.01 -36.45 2.52
N PHE A 414 2.78 -37.20 1.43
CA PHE A 414 2.49 -38.63 1.51
C PHE A 414 3.61 -39.41 2.21
N VAL A 415 4.87 -39.15 1.87
CA VAL A 415 6.02 -39.81 2.51
C VAL A 415 6.11 -39.45 4.00
N MET A 416 5.86 -38.20 4.38
CA MET A 416 5.81 -37.77 5.79
C MET A 416 4.71 -38.52 6.57
N TYR A 417 3.52 -38.66 5.99
CA TYR A 417 2.42 -39.43 6.60
C TYR A 417 2.76 -40.91 6.74
N VAL A 418 3.48 -41.49 5.78
CA VAL A 418 3.97 -42.88 5.87
C VAL A 418 4.94 -43.03 7.04
N PHE A 419 5.91 -42.13 7.21
CA PHE A 419 6.83 -42.18 8.35
C PHE A 419 6.13 -41.95 9.69
N LEU A 420 5.20 -41.00 9.77
CA LEU A 420 4.38 -40.77 10.97
C LEU A 420 3.56 -42.01 11.35
N SER A 421 2.94 -42.65 10.35
CA SER A 421 2.16 -43.87 10.53
C SER A 421 3.05 -45.05 10.96
N MET A 422 4.23 -45.20 10.36
CA MET A 422 5.21 -46.21 10.76
C MET A 422 5.68 -45.99 12.20
N SER A 423 5.99 -44.75 12.58
CA SER A 423 6.33 -44.39 13.96
C SER A 423 5.22 -44.78 14.94
N ALA A 424 3.97 -44.44 14.63
CA ALA A 424 2.83 -44.82 15.47
C ALA A 424 2.67 -46.35 15.59
N ILE A 425 2.83 -47.09 14.49
CA ILE A 425 2.75 -48.56 14.48
C ILE A 425 3.87 -49.18 15.33
N PHE A 426 5.11 -48.72 15.18
CA PHE A 426 6.24 -49.26 15.94
C PHE A 426 6.18 -48.90 17.43
N PHE A 427 5.65 -47.72 17.76
CA PHE A 427 5.36 -47.31 19.13
C PHE A 427 4.31 -48.24 19.77
N LEU A 428 3.19 -48.47 19.09
CA LEU A 428 2.11 -49.35 19.57
C LEU A 428 2.56 -50.82 19.69
N ASN A 429 3.42 -51.29 18.79
CA ASN A 429 4.02 -52.63 18.83
C ASN A 429 5.19 -52.75 19.83
N ARG A 430 5.49 -51.69 20.60
CA ARG A 430 6.60 -51.62 21.57
C ARG A 430 8.00 -51.90 20.98
N ASN A 431 8.16 -51.73 19.67
CA ASN A 431 9.45 -51.89 19.01
C ASN A 431 10.21 -50.55 19.01
N LYS A 432 10.95 -50.31 20.10
CA LYS A 432 11.64 -49.03 20.36
C LYS A 432 12.69 -48.68 19.30
N ASP A 433 13.38 -49.67 18.73
CA ASP A 433 14.42 -49.43 17.73
C ASP A 433 13.83 -48.89 16.42
N LEU A 434 12.78 -49.54 15.91
CA LEU A 434 12.11 -49.09 14.68
C LEU A 434 11.31 -47.80 14.87
N PHE A 435 10.75 -47.56 16.06
CA PHE A 435 10.11 -46.29 16.41
C PHE A 435 11.10 -45.12 16.37
N LEU A 436 12.28 -45.29 16.95
CA LEU A 436 13.30 -44.24 16.95
C LEU A 436 13.79 -43.97 15.53
N LYS A 437 14.02 -45.00 14.72
CA LYS A 437 14.45 -44.86 13.32
C LYS A 437 13.44 -44.15 12.42
N SER A 438 12.16 -44.51 12.53
CA SER A 438 11.09 -43.88 11.75
C SER A 438 10.84 -42.43 12.20
N SER A 439 10.86 -42.18 13.51
CA SER A 439 10.70 -40.84 14.06
C SER A 439 11.89 -39.93 13.77
N SER A 440 13.13 -40.46 13.79
CA SER A 440 14.32 -39.70 13.41
C SER A 440 14.32 -39.36 11.92
N ALA A 441 13.82 -40.25 11.06
CA ALA A 441 13.69 -39.99 9.63
C ALA A 441 12.66 -38.88 9.35
N LEU A 442 11.52 -38.93 10.04
CA LEU A 442 10.50 -37.86 9.95
C LEU A 442 11.06 -36.52 10.42
N MET A 443 11.77 -36.51 11.55
CA MET A 443 12.34 -35.28 12.11
C MET A 443 13.45 -34.71 11.21
N LEU A 444 14.27 -35.56 10.59
CA LEU A 444 15.27 -35.14 9.61
C LEU A 444 14.60 -34.49 8.40
N MET A 445 13.51 -35.07 7.91
CA MET A 445 12.75 -34.52 6.77
C MET A 445 12.19 -33.14 7.10
N ILE A 446 11.57 -32.97 8.27
CA ILE A 446 11.09 -31.67 8.74
C ILE A 446 12.24 -30.66 8.86
N ALA A 447 13.37 -31.08 9.42
CA ALA A 447 14.54 -30.20 9.56
C ALA A 447 15.10 -29.76 8.21
N LEU A 448 15.12 -30.65 7.20
CA LEU A 448 15.57 -30.31 5.85
C LEU A 448 14.61 -29.37 5.13
N LEU A 449 13.30 -29.46 5.37
CA LEU A 449 12.30 -28.58 4.77
C LEU A 449 12.33 -27.17 5.37
N ILE A 450 12.57 -27.06 6.67
CA ILE A 450 12.61 -25.77 7.37
C ILE A 450 14.00 -25.11 7.20
N LEU A 451 15.04 -25.86 6.82
CA LEU A 451 16.42 -25.36 6.76
C LEU A 451 16.60 -24.10 5.88
N PRO A 452 16.01 -24.00 4.67
CA PRO A 452 16.14 -22.82 3.82
C PRO A 452 15.51 -21.58 4.44
N GLU A 453 14.29 -21.69 4.98
CA GLU A 453 13.59 -20.59 5.67
C GLU A 453 14.34 -20.19 6.93
N LEU A 454 14.77 -21.15 7.75
CA LEU A 454 15.53 -20.88 8.96
C LEU A 454 16.85 -20.18 8.64
N SER A 455 17.50 -20.55 7.53
CA SER A 455 18.72 -19.89 7.07
C SER A 455 18.46 -18.46 6.61
N SER A 456 17.36 -18.22 5.87
CA SER A 456 16.98 -16.89 5.40
C SER A 456 16.64 -15.95 6.57
N GLU A 457 15.80 -16.41 7.49
CA GLU A 457 15.42 -15.66 8.70
C GLU A 457 16.62 -15.39 9.60
N TRP A 458 17.56 -16.33 9.70
CA TRP A 458 18.76 -16.14 10.50
C TRP A 458 19.74 -15.14 9.88
N SER A 459 19.87 -15.13 8.55
CA SER A 459 20.62 -14.09 7.83
C SER A 459 19.98 -12.71 8.02
N LYS A 460 18.66 -12.61 7.84
CA LYS A 460 17.92 -11.36 8.04
C LYS A 460 18.06 -10.83 9.47
N ALA A 461 17.89 -11.68 10.47
CA ALA A 461 18.07 -11.31 11.88
C ALA A 461 19.52 -10.90 12.20
N PHE A 462 20.51 -11.51 11.56
CA PHE A 462 21.91 -11.13 11.71
C PHE A 462 22.19 -9.74 11.10
N ASP A 463 21.65 -9.47 9.91
CA ASP A 463 21.81 -8.18 9.23
C ASP A 463 21.07 -7.03 9.97
N GLU A 464 19.89 -7.29 10.54
CA GLU A 464 19.18 -6.34 11.41
C GLU A 464 19.95 -6.03 12.70
N GLN A 465 20.65 -7.03 13.26
CA GLN A 465 21.39 -6.88 14.51
C GLN A 465 22.78 -6.24 14.30
N PHE A 466 23.34 -6.33 13.09
CA PHE A 466 24.63 -5.76 12.71
C PHE A 466 24.53 -4.98 11.38
N PRO A 467 23.80 -3.85 11.35
CA PRO A 467 23.67 -3.04 10.14
C PRO A 467 25.05 -2.57 9.68
N GLN A 468 25.46 -3.02 8.50
CA GLN A 468 26.63 -2.47 7.82
C GLN A 468 26.23 -1.20 7.05
N ASN A 469 27.16 -0.26 6.92
CA ASN A 469 26.92 0.99 6.20
C ASN A 469 26.49 0.66 4.76
N SER A 470 25.28 1.07 4.37
CA SER A 470 24.93 1.23 2.96
C SER A 470 25.87 2.27 2.36
N PHE A 471 26.43 1.98 1.18
CA PHE A 471 27.21 2.98 0.46
C PHE A 471 26.23 3.84 -0.32
N ASP A 472 26.24 5.17 -0.15
CA ASP A 472 25.63 6.05 -1.15
C ASP A 472 26.46 5.91 -2.43
N GLU A 473 25.93 5.22 -3.44
CA GLU A 473 26.52 5.13 -4.76
C GLU A 473 25.95 6.22 -5.67
N ASP A 474 26.07 7.47 -5.22
CA ASP A 474 25.79 8.63 -6.06
C ASP A 474 26.65 8.60 -7.34
N TRP A 475 26.10 9.15 -8.42
CA TRP A 475 26.84 9.38 -9.65
C TRP A 475 28.09 10.22 -9.35
N ASN A 476 29.27 9.76 -9.80
CA ASN A 476 30.49 10.53 -9.67
C ASN A 476 30.62 11.50 -10.86
N ASP A 477 30.58 12.81 -10.60
CA ASP A 477 30.75 13.87 -11.61
C ASP A 477 32.08 13.80 -12.39
N GLU A 478 33.05 13.00 -11.92
CA GLU A 478 34.31 12.73 -12.62
C GLU A 478 34.21 11.59 -13.66
N TRP A 479 33.11 10.84 -13.69
CA TRP A 479 32.89 9.79 -14.69
C TRP A 479 32.51 10.37 -16.06
N PRO A 480 32.90 9.71 -17.17
CA PRO A 480 32.49 10.15 -18.50
C PRO A 480 30.97 10.14 -18.69
N ASP A 481 30.42 11.18 -19.33
CA ASP A 481 28.99 11.25 -19.71
C ASP A 481 28.53 10.05 -20.57
N ALA A 482 29.47 9.39 -21.26
CA ALA A 482 29.19 8.19 -22.05
C ALA A 482 28.84 6.95 -21.21
N TRP A 483 29.05 7.01 -19.88
CA TRP A 483 28.68 5.96 -18.93
C TRP A 483 27.30 6.19 -18.32
N LEU A 484 26.63 7.30 -18.65
CA LEU A 484 25.27 7.57 -18.23
C LEU A 484 24.33 6.53 -18.87
N ASP A 485 23.39 5.99 -18.08
CA ASP A 485 22.46 4.93 -18.49
C ASP A 485 23.16 3.63 -18.94
N THR A 486 24.35 3.37 -18.40
CA THR A 486 25.10 2.13 -18.64
C THR A 486 25.48 1.46 -17.33
N GLN A 487 25.83 0.18 -17.41
CA GLN A 487 26.24 -0.60 -16.25
C GLN A 487 27.66 -0.23 -15.83
N ILE A 488 27.87 -0.08 -14.52
CA ILE A 488 29.13 0.37 -13.94
C ILE A 488 29.58 -0.61 -12.85
N VAL A 489 30.85 -0.98 -12.85
CA VAL A 489 31.47 -1.83 -11.82
C VAL A 489 32.64 -1.12 -11.18
N THR A 490 32.67 -1.10 -9.84
CA THR A 490 33.78 -0.56 -9.05
C THR A 490 34.41 -1.65 -8.17
N PHE A 491 35.72 -1.84 -8.27
CA PHE A 491 36.50 -2.69 -7.37
C PHE A 491 37.23 -1.83 -6.34
N GLU A 492 37.04 -2.10 -5.05
CA GLU A 492 37.81 -1.48 -3.98
C GLU A 492 38.87 -2.46 -3.46
N ILE A 493 40.14 -2.14 -3.72
CA ILE A 493 41.30 -2.98 -3.36
C ILE A 493 42.31 -2.12 -2.61
N GLU A 494 42.61 -2.48 -1.35
CA GLU A 494 43.60 -1.78 -0.51
C GLU A 494 43.37 -0.25 -0.40
N GLY A 495 42.10 0.19 -0.41
CA GLY A 495 41.71 1.60 -0.33
C GLY A 495 41.88 2.38 -1.65
N GLN A 496 42.12 1.68 -2.77
CA GLN A 496 42.06 2.24 -4.12
C GLN A 496 40.80 1.73 -4.82
N THR A 497 40.17 2.61 -5.59
CA THR A 497 38.98 2.29 -6.38
C THR A 497 39.33 2.19 -7.87
N PHE A 498 38.88 1.12 -8.51
CA PHE A 498 39.00 0.90 -9.94
C PHE A 498 37.59 0.78 -10.52
N THR A 499 37.20 1.72 -11.38
CA THR A 499 35.84 1.77 -11.93
C THR A 499 35.86 1.59 -13.45
N VAL A 500 34.98 0.73 -13.95
CA VAL A 500 34.66 0.56 -15.37
C VAL A 500 33.19 0.87 -15.58
N GLY A 501 32.88 1.66 -16.60
CA GLY A 501 31.50 1.93 -17.03
C GLY A 501 31.36 1.89 -18.54
N GLY A 502 30.14 2.08 -19.05
CA GLY A 502 29.84 1.92 -20.47
C GLY A 502 29.51 0.47 -20.86
N LEU A 503 29.32 -0.41 -19.88
CA LEU A 503 28.97 -1.81 -20.10
C LEU A 503 27.45 -1.92 -20.36
N THR A 504 27.05 -2.79 -21.28
CA THR A 504 25.64 -2.97 -21.65
C THR A 504 25.36 -4.43 -22.00
N GLY A 505 24.15 -4.89 -21.71
CA GLY A 505 23.67 -6.22 -22.09
C GLY A 505 24.13 -7.36 -21.19
N HIS A 506 24.56 -7.06 -19.96
CA HIS A 506 24.76 -8.07 -18.92
C HIS A 506 23.47 -8.24 -18.12
N GLU A 507 23.04 -9.49 -17.93
CA GLU A 507 21.76 -9.82 -17.27
C GLU A 507 21.94 -10.06 -15.76
N ASP A 508 23.17 -10.35 -15.32
CA ASP A 508 23.50 -10.65 -13.93
C ASP A 508 24.84 -10.04 -13.50
N VAL A 509 25.00 -9.86 -12.18
CA VAL A 509 26.18 -9.24 -11.56
C VAL A 509 27.47 -10.00 -11.88
N LEU A 510 27.44 -11.32 -11.98
CA LEU A 510 28.63 -12.12 -12.28
C LEU A 510 29.14 -11.84 -13.70
N SER A 511 28.24 -11.86 -14.69
CA SER A 511 28.55 -11.60 -16.09
C SER A 511 29.05 -10.17 -16.30
N LEU A 512 28.45 -9.20 -15.59
CA LEU A 512 28.86 -7.80 -15.59
C LEU A 512 30.24 -7.62 -14.95
N THR A 513 30.49 -8.27 -13.82
CA THR A 513 31.77 -8.23 -13.10
C THR A 513 32.89 -8.85 -13.93
N GLN A 514 32.63 -9.95 -14.61
CA GLN A 514 33.61 -10.60 -15.47
C GLN A 514 33.98 -9.72 -16.68
N ALA A 515 33.02 -8.99 -17.24
CA ALA A 515 33.27 -8.02 -18.31
C ALA A 515 34.15 -6.86 -17.82
N ALA A 516 33.84 -6.29 -16.66
CA ALA A 516 34.63 -5.22 -16.06
C ALA A 516 36.06 -5.67 -15.70
N ALA A 517 36.22 -6.88 -15.14
CA ALA A 517 37.53 -7.45 -14.83
C ALA A 517 38.38 -7.64 -16.09
N ASN A 518 37.78 -8.09 -17.19
CA ASN A 518 38.46 -8.22 -18.47
C ASN A 518 38.92 -6.87 -19.04
N GLU A 519 38.14 -5.80 -18.87
CA GLU A 519 38.51 -4.45 -19.33
C GLU A 519 39.68 -3.86 -18.52
N LEU A 520 39.78 -4.20 -17.24
CA LEU A 520 40.91 -3.82 -16.37
C LEU A 520 42.11 -4.76 -16.46
N GLU A 521 42.03 -5.82 -17.26
CA GLU A 521 43.03 -6.91 -17.32
C GLU A 521 43.27 -7.59 -15.96
N PHE A 522 42.25 -7.64 -15.09
CA PHE A 522 42.31 -8.31 -13.78
C PHE A 522 42.10 -9.82 -13.89
N GLU A 523 42.87 -10.60 -13.14
CA GLU A 523 42.63 -12.04 -13.01
C GLU A 523 41.40 -12.29 -12.12
N PHE A 524 40.33 -12.82 -12.72
CA PHE A 524 39.07 -13.10 -12.05
C PHE A 524 38.87 -14.62 -11.89
N THR A 525 38.77 -15.07 -10.63
CA THR A 525 38.49 -16.48 -10.31
C THR A 525 37.19 -16.58 -9.53
N ALA A 526 36.29 -17.42 -10.01
CA ALA A 526 35.05 -17.78 -9.32
C ALA A 526 34.86 -19.30 -9.35
N GLU A 527 34.26 -19.84 -8.29
CA GLU A 527 34.02 -21.26 -8.09
C GLU A 527 32.51 -21.52 -7.96
N GLU A 528 32.02 -22.54 -8.64
CA GLU A 528 30.62 -22.95 -8.55
C GLU A 528 30.35 -23.70 -7.23
N SER A 529 29.32 -23.28 -6.50
CA SER A 529 28.86 -23.92 -5.25
C SER A 529 27.37 -24.24 -5.31
N GLU A 530 26.86 -25.03 -4.34
CA GLU A 530 25.42 -25.36 -4.24
C GLU A 530 24.53 -24.12 -4.03
N LEU A 531 25.09 -22.98 -3.60
CA LEU A 531 24.37 -21.73 -3.37
C LEU A 531 24.45 -20.73 -4.55
N GLY A 532 25.34 -20.99 -5.51
CA GLY A 532 25.65 -20.10 -6.65
C GLY A 532 27.15 -19.93 -6.85
N TRP A 533 27.55 -18.98 -7.68
CA TRP A 533 28.96 -18.66 -7.96
C TRP A 533 29.61 -17.85 -6.84
N TYR A 534 30.72 -18.38 -6.31
CA TYR A 534 31.51 -17.74 -5.28
C TYR A 534 32.77 -17.11 -5.89
N VAL A 535 32.90 -15.79 -5.80
CA VAL A 535 34.08 -15.06 -6.29
C VAL A 535 35.23 -15.23 -5.29
N SER A 536 36.27 -15.97 -5.68
CA SER A 536 37.39 -16.33 -4.81
C SER A 536 38.57 -15.38 -4.92
N SER A 537 38.79 -14.77 -6.09
CA SER A 537 39.83 -13.75 -6.28
C SER A 537 39.50 -12.75 -7.39
N ILE A 538 39.88 -11.49 -7.16
CA ILE A 538 39.94 -10.44 -8.18
C ILE A 538 41.35 -9.84 -8.11
N ASP A 539 42.04 -9.76 -9.25
CA ASP A 539 43.41 -9.26 -9.38
C ASP A 539 44.42 -9.97 -8.44
N ASP A 540 44.41 -11.31 -8.46
CA ASP A 540 45.25 -12.17 -7.59
C ASP A 540 45.09 -11.95 -6.07
N ARG A 541 44.11 -11.15 -5.64
CA ARG A 541 43.82 -10.91 -4.22
C ARG A 541 42.80 -11.91 -3.70
N GLN A 542 43.25 -12.72 -2.76
CA GLN A 542 42.46 -13.70 -2.02
C GLN A 542 42.28 -13.21 -0.58
N GLY A 543 41.02 -13.05 -0.13
CA GLY A 543 40.64 -12.64 1.23
C GLY A 543 39.75 -13.67 1.92
N GLN A 544 38.98 -13.27 2.94
CA GLN A 544 37.95 -14.16 3.53
C GLN A 544 36.69 -14.29 2.67
N GLY A 545 36.61 -13.50 1.61
CA GLY A 545 35.53 -13.48 0.62
C GLY A 545 35.43 -12.09 0.01
N TRP A 546 34.70 -11.99 -1.09
CA TRP A 546 34.35 -10.72 -1.70
C TRP A 546 32.88 -10.42 -1.45
N ASN A 547 32.59 -9.24 -0.92
CA ASN A 547 31.21 -8.75 -0.85
C ASN A 547 30.95 -7.86 -2.04
N TYR A 548 29.72 -7.91 -2.54
CA TYR A 548 29.27 -6.97 -3.54
C TYR A 548 28.04 -6.20 -3.06
N PHE A 549 27.89 -5.03 -3.64
CA PHE A 549 26.80 -4.10 -3.43
C PHE A 549 26.21 -3.78 -4.80
N VAL A 550 24.90 -3.69 -4.87
CA VAL A 550 24.15 -3.26 -6.05
C VAL A 550 23.40 -1.99 -5.68
N ASP A 551 23.69 -0.90 -6.40
CA ASP A 551 23.13 0.43 -6.19
C ASP A 551 23.16 0.86 -4.71
N GLY A 552 24.31 0.62 -4.07
CA GLY A 552 24.56 0.97 -2.67
C GLY A 552 24.03 0.01 -1.60
N LYS A 553 23.26 -1.02 -1.99
CA LYS A 553 22.72 -2.05 -1.07
C LYS A 553 23.58 -3.30 -1.12
N LYS A 554 23.88 -3.88 0.05
CA LYS A 554 24.63 -5.13 0.12
C LYS A 554 23.72 -6.29 -0.30
N GLU A 555 24.17 -7.08 -1.26
CA GLU A 555 23.42 -8.23 -1.72
C GLU A 555 23.71 -9.49 -0.89
N VAL A 556 22.68 -10.31 -0.71
CA VAL A 556 22.71 -11.55 0.09
C VAL A 556 22.60 -12.81 -0.76
N VAL A 557 22.31 -12.65 -2.05
CA VAL A 557 22.26 -13.72 -3.04
C VAL A 557 23.61 -13.82 -3.76
N SER A 558 23.82 -14.91 -4.49
CA SER A 558 25.04 -15.09 -5.28
C SER A 558 25.01 -14.20 -6.54
N ALA A 559 26.18 -13.78 -7.02
CA ALA A 559 26.31 -12.80 -8.10
C ALA A 559 25.70 -13.26 -9.44
N ASP A 560 25.57 -14.57 -9.69
CA ASP A 560 24.91 -15.13 -10.87
C ASP A 560 23.38 -15.09 -10.80
N LYS A 561 22.83 -14.79 -9.62
CA LYS A 561 21.39 -14.75 -9.35
C LYS A 561 20.89 -13.33 -9.04
N SER A 562 21.80 -12.36 -9.01
CA SER A 562 21.47 -10.95 -8.82
C SER A 562 21.31 -10.32 -10.19
N PRO A 563 20.08 -9.95 -10.60
CA PRO A 563 19.83 -9.36 -11.92
C PRO A 563 20.43 -7.95 -12.00
N THR A 564 20.80 -7.54 -13.21
CA THR A 564 21.29 -6.18 -13.48
C THR A 564 20.44 -5.48 -14.54
N GLU A 565 20.07 -4.24 -14.29
CA GLU A 565 19.38 -3.33 -15.22
C GLU A 565 20.38 -2.51 -16.04
N SER A 566 19.90 -1.63 -16.91
CA SER A 566 20.75 -0.88 -17.85
C SER A 566 21.70 0.11 -17.20
N ASP A 567 21.37 0.63 -16.02
CA ASP A 567 22.13 1.65 -15.26
C ASP A 567 22.65 1.14 -13.91
N THR A 568 22.63 -0.19 -13.71
CA THR A 568 23.06 -0.80 -12.44
C THR A 568 24.52 -0.51 -12.11
N ARG A 569 24.75 -0.11 -10.86
CA ARG A 569 26.08 0.06 -10.27
C ARG A 569 26.40 -1.10 -9.34
N VAL A 570 27.52 -1.76 -9.59
CA VAL A 570 28.04 -2.85 -8.76
C VAL A 570 29.34 -2.41 -8.11
N ARG A 571 29.47 -2.60 -6.80
CA ARG A 571 30.74 -2.41 -6.09
C ARG A 571 31.18 -3.66 -5.36
N TRP A 572 32.44 -4.03 -5.58
CA TRP A 572 33.10 -5.15 -4.91
C TRP A 572 34.09 -4.66 -3.86
N VAL A 573 34.00 -5.22 -2.65
CA VAL A 573 34.87 -4.90 -1.52
C VAL A 573 35.43 -6.20 -0.95
N LEU A 574 36.76 -6.23 -0.76
CA LEU A 574 37.46 -7.35 -0.15
C LEU A 574 37.24 -7.38 1.38
N LEU A 575 36.89 -8.56 1.93
CA LEU A 575 36.78 -8.81 3.38
C LEU A 575 38.12 -9.14 4.06
#